data_AF-A0A254S3W3-F1
#
_entry.id   AF-A0A254S3W3-F1
#
_cell.length_a   1.000
_cell.length_b   1.000
_cell.length_c   1.000
_cell.angle_alpha   90.00
_cell.angle_beta   90.00
_cell.angle_gamma   90.00
#
_symmetry.space_group_name_H-M   'P 1'
#
loop_
_entity.id
_entity.type
_entity.pdbx_description
1 polymer ?
#
loop_
_entity_poly.entity_id
_entity_poly.type
_entity_poly.pdbx_seq_one_letter_code
_entity_poly.pdbx_strand_id
1 'polypeptide(L)'
;MNKLLLALGTIAFALALTACDDSASSGDSNGSGSNTTSKTTGSFPPNGDEGFYCDVTDGTNADGSYWKQIKVNIPKYKGHVEKFTFDQNGTGTQYYEDSFFYTTSYEKTAMCLEYEDGLKENSHKRNYTETYCGNGFYYFVISFQNLHLETLHSQVDDYEDDCKDYEKKWKDGDYDEFIEKRTWR
;
A
#
# COMPACT_ATOMS: atom_id res chain seq x y z
N MET A 1 50.06 26.47 38.64
CA MET A 1 49.49 25.72 37.49
C MET A 1 48.01 25.52 37.73
N ASN A 2 47.25 26.11 36.81
CA ASN A 2 45.82 26.11 36.47
C ASN A 2 44.71 25.66 37.44
N LYS A 3 43.70 26.55 37.44
CA LYS A 3 42.47 26.61 38.22
C LYS A 3 41.40 25.68 37.67
N LEU A 4 40.59 25.17 38.60
CA LEU A 4 39.22 24.71 38.43
C LEU A 4 38.33 25.87 37.93
N LEU A 5 37.39 25.61 37.02
CA LEU A 5 36.02 26.16 37.03
C LEU A 5 35.16 25.51 35.92
N LEU A 6 33.90 25.24 36.29
CA LEU A 6 32.82 24.66 35.48
C LEU A 6 32.47 25.50 34.23
N ALA A 7 31.97 24.83 33.19
CA ALA A 7 30.96 25.39 32.29
C ALA A 7 30.00 24.28 31.81
N LEU A 8 28.71 24.47 32.11
CA LEU A 8 27.57 23.82 31.49
C LEU A 8 27.54 24.13 29.98
N GLY A 9 27.08 23.18 29.16
CA GLY A 9 26.84 23.39 27.73
C GLY A 9 26.17 22.20 27.07
N THR A 10 24.85 22.26 26.98
CA THR A 10 23.91 21.37 26.31
C THR A 10 24.09 21.21 24.79
N ILE A 11 23.78 20.00 24.31
CA ILE A 11 23.05 19.64 23.07
C ILE A 11 23.71 19.97 21.71
N ALA A 12 23.97 18.91 20.92
CA ALA A 12 23.32 18.67 19.63
C ALA A 12 23.82 17.36 19.01
N PHE A 13 22.96 16.35 19.03
CA PHE A 13 23.11 15.13 18.24
C PHE A 13 22.77 15.51 16.78
N ALA A 14 23.79 15.80 15.98
CA ALA A 14 23.62 15.99 14.54
C ALA A 14 23.54 14.62 13.85
N LEU A 15 22.39 13.95 13.99
CA LEU A 15 22.01 12.92 13.02
C LEU A 15 21.61 13.68 11.75
N ALA A 16 22.52 13.69 10.79
CA ALA A 16 22.24 14.11 9.43
C ALA A 16 21.14 13.21 8.86
N LEU A 17 19.92 13.73 8.85
CA LEU A 17 18.88 13.34 7.90
C LEU A 17 19.41 13.69 6.50
N THR A 18 20.13 12.74 5.90
CA THR A 18 20.21 12.72 4.45
C THR A 18 18.85 12.22 3.98
N ALA A 19 18.08 13.15 3.43
CA ALA A 19 16.93 12.84 2.62
C ALA A 19 17.39 11.83 1.55
N CYS A 20 16.84 10.62 1.59
CA CYS A 20 16.72 9.80 0.40
C CYS A 20 15.57 10.39 -0.41
N ASP A 21 15.89 11.47 -1.12
CA ASP A 21 15.12 11.92 -2.27
C ASP A 21 16.13 12.23 -3.38
N ASP A 22 15.84 11.70 -4.56
CA ASP A 22 16.59 11.74 -5.82
C ASP A 22 18.02 11.18 -5.86
N SER A 23 18.11 9.90 -6.23
CA SER A 23 19.04 9.46 -7.29
C SER A 23 18.57 8.13 -7.88
N ALA A 24 17.73 8.24 -8.91
CA ALA A 24 17.65 7.23 -9.95
C ALA A 24 19.07 6.98 -10.51
N SER A 25 19.51 5.73 -10.48
CA SER A 25 20.64 5.24 -11.28
C SER A 25 20.11 4.27 -12.32
N SER A 26 20.09 4.78 -13.55
CA SER A 26 19.79 4.18 -14.85
C SER A 26 20.44 2.83 -15.15
N GLY A 27 19.71 2.02 -15.93
CA GLY A 27 20.23 0.90 -16.72
C GLY A 27 19.19 0.37 -17.73
N ASP A 28 18.96 1.14 -18.81
CA ASP A 28 18.53 0.82 -20.19
C ASP A 28 17.40 -0.25 -20.44
N SER A 29 16.35 -0.04 -21.24
CA SER A 29 16.15 0.88 -22.38
C SER A 29 14.68 0.82 -22.91
N ASN A 30 14.27 1.93 -23.55
CA ASN A 30 13.11 2.18 -24.42
C ASN A 30 11.78 2.69 -23.79
N GLY A 31 11.56 4.01 -23.93
CA GLY A 31 10.23 4.61 -23.88
C GLY A 31 10.25 6.08 -23.45
N SER A 32 10.39 7.00 -24.41
CA SER A 32 10.34 8.45 -24.20
C SER A 32 8.94 8.91 -23.75
N GLY A 33 8.85 9.76 -22.71
CA GLY A 33 7.66 10.59 -22.50
C GLY A 33 7.40 11.10 -21.08
N SER A 34 7.70 12.39 -20.85
CA SER A 34 7.09 13.27 -19.84
C SER A 34 7.30 12.93 -18.35
N ASN A 35 8.28 13.61 -17.73
CA ASN A 35 8.32 13.89 -16.29
C ASN A 35 7.15 14.82 -15.90
N THR A 36 5.96 14.26 -15.80
CA THR A 36 4.98 14.72 -14.82
C THR A 36 5.27 13.92 -13.56
N THR A 37 5.78 14.57 -12.52
CA THR A 37 5.69 14.03 -11.15
C THR A 37 4.21 14.02 -10.77
N SER A 38 3.45 13.12 -11.39
CA SER A 38 2.09 12.80 -11.02
C SER A 38 2.21 12.28 -9.60
N LYS A 39 1.86 13.13 -8.64
CA LYS A 39 1.80 12.74 -7.25
C LYS A 39 0.72 11.67 -7.17
N THR A 40 1.11 10.40 -7.16
CA THR A 40 0.16 9.30 -7.13
C THR A 40 -0.61 9.38 -5.83
N THR A 41 -1.91 9.67 -5.94
CA THR A 41 -2.84 9.64 -4.83
C THR A 41 -3.49 8.26 -4.81
N GLY A 42 -3.45 7.57 -3.67
CA GLY A 42 -4.18 6.31 -3.50
C GLY A 42 -5.70 6.48 -3.65
N SER A 43 -6.40 5.37 -3.58
CA SER A 43 -7.87 5.27 -3.71
C SER A 43 -8.64 5.84 -2.52
N PHE A 44 -7.94 6.24 -1.45
CA PHE A 44 -8.52 6.81 -0.23
C PHE A 44 -7.99 8.22 0.04
N PRO A 45 -8.80 9.08 0.69
CA PRO A 45 -8.35 10.39 1.13
C PRO A 45 -7.26 10.27 2.21
N PRO A 46 -6.32 11.23 2.31
CA PRO A 46 -5.21 11.19 3.29
C PRO A 46 -5.64 11.07 4.77
N ASN A 47 -6.88 11.45 5.09
CA ASN A 47 -7.42 11.44 6.44
C ASN A 47 -8.32 10.22 6.74
N GLY A 48 -8.53 9.36 5.74
CA GLY A 48 -9.46 8.23 5.78
C GLY A 48 -10.93 8.64 5.84
N ASP A 49 -11.81 7.67 5.63
CA ASP A 49 -13.26 7.87 5.78
C ASP A 49 -13.68 7.62 7.25
N GLU A 50 -14.69 8.36 7.72
CA GLU A 50 -15.17 8.28 9.11
C GLU A 50 -16.00 7.03 9.41
N GLY A 51 -16.58 6.40 8.39
CA GLY A 51 -17.46 5.23 8.53
C GLY A 51 -16.79 3.96 8.05
N PHE A 52 -17.02 2.85 8.75
CA PHE A 52 -16.59 1.53 8.28
C PHE A 52 -17.41 1.14 7.05
N TYR A 53 -16.76 0.58 6.05
CA TYR A 53 -17.43 -0.12 4.95
C TYR A 53 -16.53 -1.20 4.35
N CYS A 54 -17.18 -2.18 3.74
CA CYS A 54 -16.53 -3.18 2.91
C CYS A 54 -17.45 -3.48 1.73
N ASP A 55 -17.02 -3.07 0.53
CA ASP A 55 -17.80 -3.16 -0.69
C ASP A 55 -17.15 -4.13 -1.66
N VAL A 56 -17.95 -5.07 -2.18
CA VAL A 56 -17.54 -5.98 -3.25
C VAL A 56 -18.20 -5.54 -4.56
N THR A 57 -17.33 -5.01 -5.40
CA THR A 57 -17.42 -4.63 -6.81
C THR A 57 -17.34 -5.74 -7.85
N ASP A 58 -18.23 -5.93 -8.82
CA ASP A 58 -17.88 -6.72 -10.01
C ASP A 58 -18.52 -6.24 -11.30
N GLY A 59 -17.96 -6.69 -12.43
CA GLY A 59 -18.46 -6.33 -13.75
C GLY A 59 -17.65 -6.91 -14.90
N THR A 60 -17.99 -6.46 -16.11
CA THR A 60 -17.31 -6.85 -17.34
C THR A 60 -16.92 -5.60 -18.12
N ASN A 61 -15.68 -5.55 -18.59
CA ASN A 61 -15.17 -4.47 -19.41
C ASN A 61 -15.72 -4.57 -20.84
N ALA A 62 -15.56 -3.50 -21.63
CA ALA A 62 -16.01 -3.45 -23.02
C ALA A 62 -15.34 -4.50 -23.93
N ASP A 63 -14.14 -4.96 -23.57
CA ASP A 63 -13.39 -6.01 -24.26
C ASP A 63 -13.80 -7.44 -23.85
N GLY A 64 -14.77 -7.58 -22.93
CA GLY A 64 -15.25 -8.87 -22.44
C GLY A 64 -14.46 -9.45 -21.27
N SER A 65 -13.40 -8.78 -20.80
CA SER A 65 -12.70 -9.19 -19.57
C SER A 65 -13.58 -8.99 -18.33
N TYR A 66 -13.55 -9.97 -17.43
CA TYR A 66 -14.22 -9.89 -16.13
C TYR A 66 -13.35 -9.15 -15.13
N TRP A 67 -13.96 -8.42 -14.21
CA TRP A 67 -13.26 -7.86 -13.06
C TRP A 67 -14.09 -7.98 -11.79
N LYS A 68 -13.40 -8.16 -10.67
CA LYS A 68 -13.98 -8.13 -9.32
C LYS A 68 -13.02 -7.40 -8.39
N GLN A 69 -13.58 -6.61 -7.48
CA GLN A 69 -12.86 -5.71 -6.58
C GLN A 69 -13.45 -5.79 -5.18
N ILE A 70 -12.58 -5.84 -4.17
CA ILE A 70 -12.94 -5.53 -2.78
C ILE A 70 -12.37 -4.15 -2.42
N LYS A 71 -13.17 -3.33 -1.75
CA LYS A 71 -12.73 -2.06 -1.17
C LYS A 71 -13.15 -2.00 0.29
N VAL A 72 -12.19 -1.82 1.18
CA VAL A 72 -12.39 -1.84 2.63
C VAL A 72 -11.90 -0.53 3.25
N ASN A 73 -12.71 0.07 4.11
CA ASN A 73 -12.29 1.16 4.98
C ASN A 73 -12.47 0.76 6.45
N ILE A 74 -11.36 0.73 7.17
CA ILE A 74 -11.35 0.69 8.63
C ILE A 74 -11.14 2.13 9.14
N PRO A 75 -12.16 2.74 9.78
CA PRO A 75 -12.12 4.14 10.17
C PRO A 75 -10.87 4.51 10.95
N LYS A 76 -10.22 5.59 10.53
CA LYS A 76 -9.00 6.14 11.16
C LYS A 76 -7.82 5.17 11.26
N TYR A 77 -7.85 4.06 10.53
CA TYR A 77 -6.78 3.06 10.54
C TYR A 77 -6.23 2.76 9.15
N LYS A 78 -7.03 2.14 8.29
CA LYS A 78 -6.56 1.56 7.02
C LYS A 78 -7.65 1.60 5.95
N GLY A 79 -7.27 1.96 4.73
CA GLY A 79 -8.00 1.67 3.51
C GLY A 79 -7.31 0.53 2.74
N HIS A 80 -8.07 -0.37 2.15
CA HIS A 80 -7.58 -1.48 1.34
C HIS A 80 -8.38 -1.58 0.03
N VAL A 81 -7.70 -1.77 -1.09
CA VAL A 81 -8.31 -2.11 -2.37
C VAL A 81 -7.58 -3.29 -2.97
N GLU A 82 -8.33 -4.29 -3.41
CA GLU A 82 -7.79 -5.33 -4.27
C GLU A 82 -8.73 -5.55 -5.45
N LYS A 83 -8.17 -5.59 -6.66
CA LYS A 83 -8.94 -5.77 -7.90
C LYS A 83 -8.26 -6.76 -8.82
N PHE A 84 -8.98 -7.80 -9.20
CA PHE A 84 -8.63 -8.66 -10.31
C PHE A 84 -9.34 -8.19 -11.58
N THR A 85 -8.64 -8.32 -12.71
CA THR A 85 -9.22 -8.18 -14.05
C THR A 85 -8.61 -9.25 -14.93
N PHE A 86 -9.42 -10.09 -15.56
CA PHE A 86 -8.92 -11.20 -16.38
C PHE A 86 -9.86 -11.56 -17.54
N ASP A 87 -9.28 -12.04 -18.64
CA ASP A 87 -9.98 -12.51 -19.82
C ASP A 87 -10.35 -13.99 -19.75
N GLN A 88 -11.01 -14.51 -20.79
CA GLN A 88 -11.39 -15.92 -20.91
C GLN A 88 -10.20 -16.88 -21.03
N ASN A 89 -8.99 -16.36 -21.25
CA ASN A 89 -7.76 -17.15 -21.32
C ASN A 89 -7.02 -17.15 -19.97
N GLY A 90 -7.56 -16.50 -18.94
CA GLY A 90 -6.89 -16.35 -17.64
C GLY A 90 -5.68 -15.43 -17.70
N THR A 91 -5.68 -14.48 -18.63
CA THR A 91 -4.68 -13.42 -18.73
C THR A 91 -5.26 -12.13 -18.18
N GLY A 92 -4.46 -11.41 -17.39
CA GLY A 92 -5.00 -10.27 -16.65
C GLY A 92 -4.02 -9.59 -15.71
N THR A 93 -4.59 -8.82 -14.79
CA THR A 93 -3.88 -8.07 -13.76
C THR A 93 -4.54 -8.19 -12.41
N GLN A 94 -3.75 -8.13 -11.35
CA GLN A 94 -4.19 -7.87 -9.99
C GLN A 94 -3.59 -6.55 -9.53
N TYR A 95 -4.46 -5.63 -9.11
CA TYR A 95 -4.11 -4.40 -8.41
C TYR A 95 -4.31 -4.62 -6.92
N TYR A 96 -3.32 -4.26 -6.11
CA TYR A 96 -3.40 -4.27 -4.65
C TYR A 96 -2.94 -2.92 -4.12
N GLU A 97 -3.72 -2.33 -3.24
CA GLU A 97 -3.41 -1.09 -2.54
C GLU A 97 -3.71 -1.26 -1.04
N ASP A 98 -2.81 -0.70 -0.23
CA ASP A 98 -3.13 -0.32 1.13
C ASP A 98 -2.77 1.14 1.40
N SER A 99 -3.70 1.83 2.07
CA SER A 99 -3.57 3.20 2.56
C SER A 99 -3.67 3.19 4.08
N PHE A 100 -2.75 3.83 4.79
CA PHE A 100 -2.73 3.89 6.25
C PHE A 100 -2.85 5.33 6.74
N PHE A 101 -3.83 5.54 7.60
CA PHE A 101 -4.16 6.86 8.13
C PHE A 101 -3.42 7.10 9.45
N TYR A 102 -3.16 8.37 9.76
CA TYR A 102 -2.56 8.78 11.04
C TYR A 102 -1.23 8.07 11.38
N THR A 103 -0.37 7.89 10.38
CA THR A 103 0.99 7.35 10.55
C THR A 103 2.03 8.46 10.64
N THR A 104 3.00 8.28 11.54
CA THR A 104 4.17 9.17 11.64
C THR A 104 5.08 9.01 10.43
N SER A 105 5.94 10.00 10.16
CA SER A 105 6.92 9.91 9.07
C SER A 105 7.85 8.69 9.22
N TYR A 106 8.22 8.34 10.45
CA TYR A 106 9.03 7.16 10.72
C TYR A 106 8.32 5.86 10.34
N GLU A 107 7.05 5.70 10.74
CA GLU A 107 6.25 4.53 10.39
C GLU A 107 6.07 4.42 8.87
N LYS A 108 5.83 5.54 8.19
CA LYS A 108 5.74 5.57 6.72
C LYS A 108 7.01 5.05 6.06
N THR A 109 8.17 5.48 6.52
CA THR A 109 9.46 5.00 5.99
C THR A 109 9.63 3.50 6.26
N ALA A 110 9.36 3.03 7.48
CA ALA A 110 9.49 1.62 7.83
C ALA A 110 8.59 0.73 6.95
N MET A 111 7.34 1.14 6.74
CA MET A 111 6.41 0.42 5.88
C MET A 111 6.87 0.37 4.42
N CYS A 112 7.44 1.45 3.88
CA CYS A 112 7.98 1.42 2.53
C CYS A 112 9.18 0.48 2.39
N LEU A 113 10.07 0.43 3.40
CA LEU A 113 11.19 -0.51 3.38
C LEU A 113 10.70 -1.97 3.40
N GLU A 114 9.75 -2.30 4.28
CA GLU A 114 9.15 -3.64 4.34
C GLU A 114 8.47 -4.03 3.03
N TYR A 115 7.75 -3.09 2.42
CA TYR A 115 7.11 -3.29 1.13
C TYR A 115 8.13 -3.54 0.01
N GLU A 116 9.18 -2.71 -0.08
CA GLU A 116 10.25 -2.86 -1.07
C GLU A 116 11.01 -4.17 -0.92
N ASP A 117 11.27 -4.60 0.31
CA ASP A 117 11.94 -5.87 0.57
C ASP A 117 11.04 -7.05 0.20
N GLY A 118 9.75 -6.98 0.52
CA GLY A 118 8.76 -7.98 0.08
C GLY A 118 8.65 -8.08 -1.45
N LEU A 119 8.73 -6.96 -2.16
CA LEU A 119 8.80 -6.96 -3.63
C LEU A 119 10.07 -7.63 -4.13
N LYS A 120 11.24 -7.28 -3.58
CA LYS A 120 12.51 -7.89 -4.00
C LYS A 120 12.49 -9.40 -3.82
N GLU A 121 12.00 -9.88 -2.67
CA GLU A 121 11.88 -11.31 -2.37
C GLU A 121 10.95 -12.05 -3.32
N ASN A 122 9.87 -11.41 -3.79
CA ASN A 122 8.87 -12.05 -4.64
C ASN A 122 9.01 -11.74 -6.15
N SER A 123 9.88 -10.81 -6.52
CA SER A 123 10.05 -10.32 -7.90
C SER A 123 10.34 -11.42 -8.92
N HIS A 124 11.02 -12.49 -8.51
CA HIS A 124 11.31 -13.64 -9.36
C HIS A 124 10.14 -14.61 -9.53
N LYS A 125 9.09 -14.50 -8.71
CA LYS A 125 7.91 -15.38 -8.71
C LYS A 125 6.68 -14.71 -9.31
N ARG A 126 6.66 -13.39 -9.41
CA ARG A 126 5.50 -12.60 -9.83
C ARG A 126 5.92 -11.52 -10.82
N ASN A 127 5.10 -11.27 -11.83
CA ASN A 127 5.39 -10.25 -12.84
C ASN A 127 4.82 -8.90 -12.38
N TYR A 128 5.51 -8.24 -11.45
CA TYR A 128 5.19 -6.87 -11.05
C TYR A 128 5.36 -5.93 -12.25
N THR A 129 4.33 -5.19 -12.59
CA THR A 129 4.33 -4.22 -13.70
C THR A 129 4.39 -2.79 -13.21
N GLU A 130 3.86 -2.53 -12.01
CA GLU A 130 3.90 -1.22 -11.37
C GLU A 130 3.99 -1.39 -9.85
N THR A 131 4.72 -0.50 -9.18
CA THR A 131 4.90 -0.51 -7.73
C THR A 131 5.10 0.91 -7.23
N TYR A 132 4.57 1.22 -6.05
CA TYR A 132 4.76 2.52 -5.42
C TYR A 132 4.62 2.40 -3.91
N CYS A 133 5.42 3.17 -3.18
CA CYS A 133 5.18 3.45 -1.77
C CYS A 133 5.52 4.90 -1.47
N GLY A 134 4.64 5.56 -0.71
CA GLY A 134 4.88 6.92 -0.26
C GLY A 134 3.69 7.51 0.48
N ASN A 135 3.96 8.43 1.39
CA ASN A 135 2.95 9.18 2.14
C ASN A 135 1.96 8.31 2.96
N GLY A 136 2.33 7.09 3.34
CA GLY A 136 1.45 6.17 4.08
C GLY A 136 0.55 5.32 3.18
N PHE A 137 0.84 5.27 1.89
CA PHE A 137 0.12 4.47 0.91
C PHE A 137 1.12 3.68 0.07
N TYR A 138 0.80 2.43 -0.24
CA TYR A 138 1.51 1.64 -1.24
C TYR A 138 0.54 0.89 -2.15
N TYR A 139 0.97 0.63 -3.38
CA TYR A 139 0.27 -0.26 -4.28
C TYR A 139 1.24 -1.02 -5.17
N PHE A 140 0.79 -2.17 -5.66
CA PHE A 140 1.43 -2.85 -6.77
C PHE A 140 0.41 -3.38 -7.77
N VAL A 141 0.87 -3.55 -8.99
CA VAL A 141 0.16 -4.27 -10.04
C VAL A 141 1.01 -5.46 -10.43
N ILE A 142 0.40 -6.63 -10.47
CA ILE A 142 1.00 -7.80 -11.12
C ILE A 142 0.22 -8.14 -12.38
N SER A 143 0.93 -8.52 -13.43
CA SER A 143 0.36 -9.14 -14.61
C SER A 143 0.52 -10.65 -14.55
N PHE A 144 -0.44 -11.37 -15.12
CA PHE A 144 -0.39 -12.81 -15.23
C PHE A 144 -0.96 -13.26 -16.56
N GLN A 145 -0.55 -14.45 -17.00
CA GLN A 145 -0.95 -15.03 -18.27
C GLN A 145 -1.28 -16.51 -18.07
N ASN A 146 -2.34 -16.96 -18.73
CA ASN A 146 -2.74 -18.36 -18.77
C ASN A 146 -2.94 -18.98 -17.37
N LEU A 147 -3.42 -18.21 -16.39
CA LEU A 147 -3.83 -18.78 -15.10
C LEU A 147 -5.13 -19.55 -15.27
N HIS A 148 -5.30 -20.63 -14.50
CA HIS A 148 -6.55 -21.39 -14.53
C HIS A 148 -7.71 -20.50 -14.04
N LEU A 149 -8.77 -20.40 -14.85
CA LEU A 149 -9.95 -19.60 -14.52
C LEU A 149 -10.56 -19.99 -13.18
N GLU A 150 -10.59 -21.28 -12.83
CA GLU A 150 -11.07 -21.76 -11.53
C GLU A 150 -10.28 -21.17 -10.36
N THR A 151 -8.95 -21.02 -10.50
CA THR A 151 -8.11 -20.38 -9.49
C THR A 151 -8.42 -18.90 -9.37
N LEU A 152 -8.60 -18.21 -10.49
CA LEU A 152 -8.94 -16.79 -10.51
C LEU A 152 -10.31 -16.53 -9.89
N HIS A 153 -11.32 -17.33 -10.26
CA HIS A 153 -12.66 -17.25 -9.67
C HIS A 153 -12.64 -17.57 -8.18
N SER A 154 -11.97 -18.64 -7.76
CA SER A 154 -11.82 -18.96 -6.34
C SER A 154 -11.19 -17.82 -5.54
N GLN A 155 -10.15 -17.15 -6.08
CA GLN A 155 -9.53 -16.03 -5.39
C GLN A 155 -10.48 -14.84 -5.19
N VAL A 156 -11.33 -14.54 -6.16
CA VAL A 156 -12.24 -13.39 -6.07
C VAL A 156 -13.58 -13.73 -5.43
N ASP A 157 -13.93 -15.01 -5.31
CA ASP A 157 -15.12 -15.49 -4.60
C ASP A 157 -14.96 -15.25 -3.09
N ASP A 158 -13.73 -15.34 -2.56
CA ASP A 158 -13.42 -15.12 -1.16
C ASP A 158 -13.65 -13.66 -0.70
N TYR A 159 -13.73 -12.68 -1.62
CA TYR A 159 -13.90 -11.26 -1.27
C TYR A 159 -15.15 -10.96 -0.45
N GLU A 160 -16.25 -11.69 -0.67
CA GLU A 160 -17.47 -11.50 0.13
C GLU A 160 -17.30 -12.03 1.56
N ASP A 161 -16.57 -13.14 1.72
CA ASP A 161 -16.29 -13.72 3.03
C ASP A 161 -15.23 -12.91 3.78
N ASP A 162 -14.24 -12.38 3.07
CA ASP A 162 -13.29 -11.40 3.60
C ASP A 162 -14.03 -10.17 4.14
N CYS A 163 -15.01 -9.64 3.40
CA CYS A 163 -15.81 -8.51 3.90
C CYS A 163 -16.57 -8.82 5.18
N LYS A 164 -17.17 -10.02 5.28
CA LYS A 164 -17.84 -10.45 6.51
C LYS A 164 -16.86 -10.56 7.68
N ASP A 165 -15.65 -11.05 7.42
CA ASP A 165 -14.60 -11.14 8.43
C ASP A 165 -14.12 -9.76 8.88
N TYR A 166 -13.89 -8.82 7.96
CA TYR A 166 -13.58 -7.42 8.29
C TYR A 166 -14.68 -6.77 9.13
N GLU A 167 -15.94 -6.95 8.74
CA GLU A 167 -17.09 -6.40 9.49
C GLU A 167 -17.18 -7.01 10.89
N LYS A 168 -16.93 -8.31 11.02
CA LYS A 168 -16.92 -8.98 12.31
C LYS A 168 -15.79 -8.46 13.20
N LYS A 169 -14.54 -8.45 12.71
CA LYS A 169 -13.38 -7.92 13.44
C LYS A 169 -13.58 -6.47 13.88
N TRP A 170 -14.21 -5.66 13.02
CA TRP A 170 -14.60 -4.30 13.36
C TRP A 170 -15.60 -4.26 14.52
N LYS A 171 -16.67 -5.07 14.47
CA LYS A 171 -17.67 -5.15 15.55
C LYS A 171 -17.10 -5.70 16.86
N ASP A 172 -16.14 -6.62 16.76
CA ASP A 172 -15.48 -7.25 17.91
C ASP A 172 -14.44 -6.31 18.56
N GLY A 173 -14.11 -5.17 17.91
CA GLY A 173 -13.19 -4.17 18.44
C GLY A 173 -11.72 -4.50 18.20
N ASP A 174 -11.40 -5.45 17.31
CA ASP A 174 -10.02 -5.90 17.05
C ASP A 174 -9.10 -4.77 16.56
N TYR A 175 -9.68 -3.70 16.01
CA TYR A 175 -8.96 -2.54 15.52
C TYR A 175 -8.85 -1.40 16.56
N ASP A 176 -9.55 -1.49 17.70
CA ASP A 176 -9.61 -0.41 18.68
C ASP A 176 -8.24 -0.12 19.29
N GLU A 177 -7.48 -1.16 19.65
CA GLU A 177 -6.12 -1.00 20.21
C GLU A 177 -5.17 -0.32 19.19
N PHE A 178 -5.30 -0.65 17.91
CA PHE A 178 -4.50 -0.04 16.84
C PHE A 178 -4.87 1.42 16.62
N ILE A 179 -6.18 1.72 16.64
CA ILE A 179 -6.71 3.07 16.49
C ILE A 179 -6.28 3.94 17.68
N GLU A 180 -6.44 3.46 18.91
CA GLU A 180 -6.04 4.20 20.11
C GLU A 180 -4.53 4.50 20.08
N LYS A 181 -3.68 3.50 19.89
CA LYS A 181 -2.22 3.70 19.87
C LYS A 181 -1.76 4.73 18.84
N ARG A 182 -2.47 4.85 17.70
CA ARG A 182 -2.11 5.76 16.61
C ARG A 182 -2.79 7.13 16.68
N THR A 183 -3.95 7.25 17.32
CA THR A 183 -4.65 8.53 17.49
C THR A 183 -4.15 9.35 18.68
N TRP A 184 -3.54 8.72 19.68
CA TRP A 184 -2.99 9.39 20.88
C TRP A 184 -1.52 9.84 20.76
N ARG A 185 -0.88 9.66 19.59
CA ARG A 185 0.48 10.13 19.30
C ARG A 185 0.47 11.40 18.46
#